data_AF-A0A2H0PBE5-F1
#
_entry.id   AF-A0A2H0PBE5-F1
#
_cell.length_a   1.000
_cell.length_b   1.000
_cell.length_c   1.000
_cell.angle_alpha   90.00
_cell.angle_beta   90.00
_cell.angle_gamma   90.00
#
_symmetry.space_group_name_H-M   'P 1'
#
loop_
_entity.id
_entity.type
_entity.pdbx_description
1 polymer ?
#
loop_
_entity_poly.entity_id
_entity_poly.type
_entity_poly.pdbx_seq_one_letter_code
_entity_poly.pdbx_strand_id
1 'polypeptide(L)'
;MNPGLFILLLGFVIYAGVVGSWVYEKRHIPDVLILIVIGLIMGPVLKLVPAGALSPWMPYVGSIALSLILFEGGLDLDFNHIVTRIASAFLMATGSFLLSLSFIAL
;
A
#
# COMPACT_ATOMS: atom_id res chain seq x y z
N MET A 1 -0.93 -15.04 21.69
CA MET A 1 0.41 -14.76 21.13
C MET A 1 1.21 -14.06 22.20
N ASN A 2 2.45 -14.46 22.49
CA ASN A 2 3.26 -13.75 23.48
C ASN A 2 3.45 -12.30 23.02
N PRO A 3 3.16 -11.29 23.86
CA PRO A 3 3.21 -9.88 23.44
C PRO A 3 4.57 -9.48 22.85
N GLY A 4 5.66 -10.10 23.31
CA GLY A 4 7.00 -9.89 22.74
C GLY A 4 7.15 -10.30 21.27
N LEU A 5 6.53 -11.41 20.83
CA LEU A 5 6.59 -11.86 19.42
C LEU A 5 5.86 -10.89 18.49
N PHE A 6 4.76 -10.29 18.95
CA PHE A 6 4.00 -9.32 18.17
C PHE A 6 4.81 -8.04 17.94
N ILE A 7 5.44 -7.50 18.99
CA ILE A 7 6.29 -6.31 18.89
C ILE A 7 7.48 -6.57 17.98
N LEU A 8 8.09 -7.76 18.07
CA LEU A 8 9.21 -8.16 17.22
C LEU A 8 8.79 -8.26 15.74
N LEU A 9 7.63 -8.87 15.46
CA LEU A 9 7.06 -8.92 14.10
C LEU A 9 6.77 -7.52 13.55
N LEU A 10 6.18 -6.65 14.36
CA LEU A 10 5.85 -5.28 13.96
C LEU A 10 7.13 -4.48 13.66
N GLY A 11 8.13 -4.59 14.54
CA GLY A 11 9.46 -4.00 14.32
C GLY A 11 10.15 -4.55 13.06
N PHE A 12 10.02 -5.86 12.80
CA PHE A 12 10.55 -6.46 11.58
C PHE A 12 9.87 -5.91 10.32
N VAL A 13 8.55 -5.74 10.33
CA VAL A 13 7.81 -5.16 9.19
C VAL A 13 8.21 -3.70 8.94
N ILE A 14 8.33 -2.89 10.00
CA ILE A 14 8.81 -1.50 9.87
C ILE A 14 10.24 -1.48 9.31
N TYR A 15 11.13 -2.32 9.85
CA TYR A 15 12.50 -2.43 9.38
C TYR A 15 12.57 -2.86 7.91
N ALA A 16 11.78 -3.86 7.52
CA ALA A 16 11.67 -4.30 6.13
C ALA A 16 11.16 -3.18 5.20
N GLY A 17 10.25 -2.33 5.66
CA GLY A 17 9.79 -1.14 4.94
C GLY A 17 10.92 -0.13 4.70
N VAL A 18 11.72 0.18 5.72
CA VAL A 18 12.88 1.09 5.60
C VAL A 18 13.97 0.51 4.69
N VAL A 19 14.24 -0.80 4.79
CA VAL A 19 15.18 -1.48 3.89
C VAL A 19 14.63 -1.48 2.46
N GLY A 20 13.32 -1.71 2.29
CA GLY A 20 12.64 -1.67 1.01
C GLY A 20 12.75 -0.31 0.33
N SER A 21 12.54 0.78 1.06
CA SER A 21 12.67 2.15 0.53
C SER A 21 14.13 2.49 0.17
N TRP A 22 15.09 2.03 0.97
CA TRP A 22 16.51 2.17 0.63
C TRP A 22 16.90 1.38 -0.63
N VAL A 23 16.35 0.17 -0.81
CA VAL A 23 16.54 -0.62 -2.03
C VAL A 23 15.84 0.02 -3.23
N TYR A 24 14.67 0.62 -3.04
CA TYR A 24 13.98 1.40 -4.08
C TYR A 24 14.88 2.51 -4.61
N GLU A 25 15.53 3.27 -3.73
CA GLU A 25 16.42 4.37 -4.14
C GLU A 25 17.62 3.87 -4.97
N LYS A 26 18.15 2.68 -4.65
CA LYS A 26 19.34 2.13 -5.33
C LYS A 26 19.02 1.32 -6.60
N ARG A 27 17.87 0.64 -6.65
CA ARG A 27 17.51 -0.31 -7.73
C ARG A 27 16.29 0.13 -8.54
N HIS A 28 15.61 1.21 -8.16
CA HIS A 28 14.34 1.68 -8.74
C HIS A 28 13.23 0.61 -8.74
N ILE A 29 13.31 -0.37 -7.84
CA ILE A 29 12.30 -1.42 -7.67
C ILE A 29 11.32 -0.96 -6.59
N PRO A 30 10.01 -0.77 -6.90
CA PRO A 30 9.02 -0.31 -5.94
C PRO A 30 9.11 -1.06 -4.62
N ASP A 31 9.22 -0.31 -3.52
CA ASP A 31 9.28 -0.82 -2.15
C ASP A 31 8.06 -1.72 -1.82
N VAL A 32 6.88 -1.37 -2.34
CA VAL A 32 5.66 -2.17 -2.23
C VAL A 32 5.86 -3.60 -2.76
N LEU A 33 6.57 -3.79 -3.89
CA LEU A 33 6.82 -5.12 -4.43
C LEU A 33 7.73 -5.94 -3.50
N ILE A 34 8.74 -5.30 -2.94
CA ILE A 34 9.66 -5.92 -1.97
C ILE A 34 8.87 -6.35 -0.73
N LEU A 35 7.99 -5.49 -0.22
CA LEU A 35 7.13 -5.78 0.93
C LEU A 35 6.16 -6.93 0.65
N ILE A 36 5.55 -7.00 -0.54
CA ILE A 36 4.68 -8.11 -0.95
C ILE A 36 5.47 -9.42 -0.96
N VAL A 37 6.67 -9.44 -1.52
CA VAL A 37 7.52 -10.64 -1.57
C VAL A 37 7.95 -11.08 -0.17
N ILE A 38 8.35 -10.15 0.70
CA ILE A 38 8.70 -10.46 2.09
C ILE A 38 7.50 -11.03 2.83
N GLY A 39 6.31 -10.42 2.68
CA GLY A 39 5.07 -10.92 3.28
C GLY A 39 4.70 -12.32 2.78
N LEU A 40 4.85 -12.58 1.48
CA LEU A 40 4.63 -13.90 0.88
C LEU A 40 5.61 -14.95 1.41
N ILE A 41 6.88 -14.59 1.57
CA ILE A 41 7.89 -15.49 2.12
C ILE A 41 7.59 -15.78 3.60
N MET A 42 7.31 -14.75 4.42
CA MET A 42 7.06 -14.94 5.85
C MET A 42 5.74 -15.64 6.17
N GLY A 43 4.69 -15.38 5.38
CA GLY A 43 3.35 -15.92 5.59
C GLY A 43 3.26 -17.39 5.17
N PRO A 44 2.96 -17.70 3.89
CA PRO A 44 2.76 -19.07 3.43
C PRO A 44 4.04 -19.92 3.36
N VAL A 45 5.20 -19.35 3.02
CA VAL A 45 6.42 -20.15 2.78
C VAL A 45 7.05 -20.62 4.09
N LEU A 46 7.35 -19.70 5.02
CA LEU A 46 7.97 -20.06 6.30
C LEU A 46 6.95 -20.39 7.41
N LYS A 47 5.66 -20.08 7.23
CA LYS A 47 4.59 -20.29 8.24
C LYS A 47 4.91 -19.71 9.63
N LEU A 48 5.77 -18.68 9.67
CA LEU A 48 6.17 -18.01 10.92
C LEU A 48 5.02 -17.22 11.53
N VAL A 49 4.09 -16.76 10.69
CA VAL A 49 2.93 -15.99 11.12
C VAL A 49 1.65 -16.78 10.87
N PRO A 50 0.84 -17.05 11.92
CA PRO A 50 -0.46 -17.69 11.75
C PRO A 50 -1.35 -16.78 10.87
N ALA A 51 -1.95 -17.34 9.81
CA ALA A 51 -2.80 -16.58 8.88
C ALA A 51 -3.93 -15.80 9.59
N GLY A 52 -4.50 -16.38 10.66
CA GLY A 52 -5.54 -15.74 11.47
C GLY A 52 -5.04 -14.68 12.46
N ALA A 53 -3.73 -14.57 12.72
CA ALA A 53 -3.20 -13.65 13.73
C ALA A 53 -3.16 -12.20 13.23
N LEU A 54 -2.93 -11.98 11.93
CA LEU A 54 -2.87 -10.65 11.30
C LEU A 54 -4.22 -10.18 10.75
N SER A 55 -5.12 -11.10 10.38
CA SER A 55 -6.40 -10.78 9.76
C SER A 55 -7.25 -9.76 10.54
N PRO A 56 -7.32 -9.80 11.89
CA PRO A 56 -8.08 -8.79 12.65
C PRO A 56 -7.44 -7.40 12.62
N TRP A 57 -6.13 -7.32 12.40
CA TRP A 57 -5.36 -6.06 12.41
C TRP A 57 -5.29 -5.40 11.05
N MET A 58 -5.39 -6.19 9.97
CA MET A 58 -5.33 -5.71 8.58
C MET A 58 -6.28 -4.54 8.29
N PRO A 59 -7.57 -4.58 8.70
CA PRO A 59 -8.47 -3.45 8.46
C PRO A 59 -8.01 -2.16 9.14
N TYR A 60 -7.52 -2.24 10.39
CA TYR A 60 -7.06 -1.06 11.14
C TYR A 60 -5.79 -0.47 10.53
N VAL A 61 -4.78 -1.30 10.28
CA VAL A 61 -3.51 -0.86 9.70
C VAL A 61 -3.72 -0.36 8.26
N GLY A 62 -4.52 -1.07 7.47
CA GLY A 62 -4.84 -0.69 6.09
C GLY A 62 -5.60 0.64 6.03
N SER A 63 -6.53 0.88 6.95
CA SER A 63 -7.25 2.16 7.03
C SER A 63 -6.32 3.32 7.37
N ILE A 64 -5.42 3.13 8.33
CA ILE A 64 -4.43 4.16 8.71
C ILE A 64 -3.47 4.41 7.54
N ALA A 65 -2.94 3.36 6.92
CA ALA A 65 -2.03 3.48 5.77
C ALA A 65 -2.71 4.19 4.60
N LEU A 66 -3.92 3.77 4.21
CA LEU A 66 -4.69 4.42 3.15
C LEU A 66 -4.98 5.89 3.47
N SER A 67 -5.38 6.18 4.72
CA SER A 67 -5.62 7.56 5.15
C SER A 67 -4.36 8.41 5.07
N LEU A 68 -3.20 7.89 5.46
CA LEU A 68 -1.92 8.60 5.37
C LEU A 68 -1.50 8.83 3.91
N ILE A 69 -1.62 7.82 3.05
CA ILE A 69 -1.30 7.92 1.62
C ILE A 69 -2.21 8.95 0.94
N LEU A 70 -3.52 8.92 1.21
CA LEU A 70 -4.46 9.90 0.66
C LEU A 70 -4.22 11.31 1.22
N PHE A 71 -3.83 11.40 2.49
CA PHE A 71 -3.50 12.69 3.11
C PHE A 71 -2.23 13.29 2.48
N GLU A 72 -1.18 12.50 2.32
CA GLU A 72 0.06 12.92 1.66
C GLU A 72 -0.19 13.34 0.21
N GLY A 73 -0.90 12.52 -0.57
CA GLY A 73 -1.29 12.89 -1.94
C GLY A 73 -2.22 14.10 -2.02
N GLY A 74 -2.99 14.37 -0.97
CA GLY A 74 -3.83 15.57 -0.86
C GLY A 74 -3.06 16.83 -0.46
N LEU A 75 -1.97 16.69 0.32
CA LEU A 75 -1.09 17.80 0.70
C LEU A 75 -0.18 18.24 -0.46
N ASP A 76 0.25 17.31 -1.29
CA ASP A 76 1.06 17.58 -2.51
C ASP A 76 0.20 18.09 -3.69
N LEU A 77 -1.10 18.34 -3.45
CA LEU A 77 -2.06 18.73 -4.46
C LEU A 77 -1.95 20.23 -4.80
N ASP A 78 -1.56 20.53 -6.05
CA ASP A 78 -1.58 21.91 -6.57
C ASP A 78 -3.02 22.42 -6.80
N PHE A 79 -3.66 22.88 -5.73
CA PHE A 79 -5.07 23.31 -5.70
C PHE A 79 -5.45 24.24 -6.87
N ASN A 80 -4.62 25.24 -7.17
CA ASN A 80 -4.88 26.21 -8.22
C ASN A 80 -4.89 25.57 -9.63
N HIS A 81 -3.98 24.64 -9.91
CA HIS A 81 -3.92 23.96 -11.21
C HIS A 81 -5.05 22.95 -11.37
N ILE A 82 -5.42 22.26 -10.29
CA ILE A 82 -6.47 21.24 -10.34
C ILE A 82 -7.83 21.87 -10.59
N VAL A 83 -8.21 22.93 -9.86
CA VAL A 83 -9.55 23.52 -10.01
C VAL A 83 -9.81 24.00 -11.44
N THR A 84 -8.78 24.49 -12.15
CA THR A 84 -8.91 24.90 -13.56
C THR A 84 -9.05 23.73 -14.53
N ARG A 85 -8.51 22.55 -14.20
CA ARG A 85 -8.49 21.36 -15.10
C ARG A 85 -9.35 20.20 -14.60
N ILE A 86 -10.08 20.38 -13.50
CA ILE A 86 -10.80 19.29 -12.83
C ILE A 86 -11.89 18.69 -13.72
N ALA A 87 -12.60 19.50 -14.51
CA ALA A 87 -13.68 19.02 -15.36
C ALA A 87 -13.16 18.07 -16.46
N SER A 88 -12.06 18.43 -17.12
CA SER A 88 -11.46 17.58 -18.16
C SER A 88 -10.77 16.35 -17.55
N ALA A 89 -10.07 16.51 -16.43
CA ALA A 89 -9.46 15.39 -15.71
C ALA A 89 -10.52 14.39 -15.22
N PHE A 90 -11.64 14.87 -14.70
CA PHE A 90 -12.75 14.04 -14.22
C PHE A 90 -13.41 13.25 -15.35
N LEU A 91 -13.65 13.89 -16.50
CA LEU A 91 -14.15 13.20 -17.69
C LEU A 91 -13.18 12.13 -18.18
N MET A 92 -11.88 12.42 -18.24
CA MET A 92 -10.87 11.44 -18.64
C MET A 92 -10.77 10.27 -17.64
N ALA A 93 -10.76 10.56 -16.34
CA ALA A 93 -10.67 9.55 -15.29
C ALA A 93 -11.91 8.64 -15.28
N THR A 94 -13.11 9.23 -15.27
CA THR A 94 -14.37 8.48 -15.25
C THR A 94 -14.55 7.68 -16.53
N GLY A 95 -14.26 8.26 -17.70
CA GLY A 95 -14.34 7.57 -18.99
C GLY A 95 -13.37 6.39 -19.06
N SER A 96 -12.11 6.59 -18.69
CA SER A 96 -11.09 5.52 -18.68
C SER A 96 -11.43 4.43 -17.68
N PHE A 97 -11.95 4.80 -16.51
CA PHE A 97 -12.37 3.86 -15.48
C PHE A 97 -13.53 2.98 -15.97
N LEU A 98 -14.60 3.58 -16.52
CA LEU A 98 -15.75 2.84 -17.04
C LEU A 98 -15.38 1.92 -18.22
N LEU A 99 -14.51 2.38 -19.10
CA LEU A 99 -13.98 1.56 -20.20
C LEU A 99 -13.16 0.39 -19.67
N SER A 100 -12.26 0.63 -18.71
CA SER A 100 -11.47 -0.44 -18.08
C SER A 100 -12.37 -1.46 -17.39
N LEU A 101 -13.41 -0.98 -16.69
CA LEU A 101 -14.40 -1.84 -16.03
C LEU A 101 -15.16 -2.71 -17.03
N SER A 102 -15.58 -2.12 -18.16
CA SER A 102 -16.28 -2.85 -19.22
C SER A 102 -15.38 -3.90 -19.87
N PHE A 103 -14.09 -3.60 -20.05
CA PHE A 103 -13.10 -4.55 -20.58
C PHE A 103 -12.82 -5.72 -19.63
N ILE A 104 -12.75 -5.46 -18.32
CA ILE A 104 -12.51 -6.50 -17.32
C ILE A 104 -13.77 -7.37 -17.12
N ALA A 105 -14.96 -6.78 -17.28
CA ALA A 105 -16.22 -7.48 -17.11
C ALA A 105 -16.62 -8.38 -18.30
N LEU A 106 -15.98 -8.21 -19.46
CA LEU A 106 -16.17 -9.02 -20.67
C LEU A 106 -15.31 -10.30 -20.62
#